data_AF-A0A430DQE0-F1
#
_entry.id   AF-A0A430DQE0-F1
#
_cell.length_a   1.000
_cell.length_b   1.000
_cell.length_c   1.000
_cell.angle_alpha   90.00
_cell.angle_beta   90.00
_cell.angle_gamma   90.00
#
_symmetry.space_group_name_H-M   'P 1'
#
loop_
_entity.id
_entity.type
_entity.pdbx_description
1 polymer ?
#
loop_
_entity_poly.entity_id
_entity_poly.type
_entity_poly.pdbx_seq_one_letter_code
_entity_poly.pdbx_strand_id
1 'polypeptide(L)' 'MKEVHDAPSEAEANHGLVAVKGPDAVDVVMTPKAALRTAERISSAAVEALVEQNLSEPGDRH' A
#
# COMPACT_ATOMS: atom_id res chain seq x y z
N MET A 1 8.67 -11.50 11.13
CA MET A 1 7.98 -11.70 9.83
C MET A 1 7.11 -10.47 9.62
N LYS A 2 6.99 -9.94 8.40
CA LYS A 2 6.07 -8.82 8.16
C LYS A 2 4.65 -9.40 8.11
N GLU A 3 3.74 -8.81 8.86
CA GLU A 3 2.33 -9.16 8.76
C GLU A 3 1.79 -8.66 7.40
N VAL A 4 1.06 -9.53 6.70
CA VAL A 4 0.47 -9.22 5.40
C VAL A 4 -0.99 -8.91 5.64
N HIS A 5 -1.40 -7.70 5.30
CA HIS A 5 -2.78 -7.25 5.45
C HIS A 5 -3.45 -7.20 4.07
N ASP A 6 -4.64 -7.76 3.98
CA ASP A 6 -5.45 -7.75 2.75
C ASP A 6 -6.37 -6.51 2.68
N ALA A 7 -6.70 -5.93 3.84
CA ALA A 7 -7.50 -4.71 3.91
C ALA A 7 -6.62 -3.46 3.71
N PRO A 8 -7.07 -2.47 2.92
CA PRO A 8 -6.38 -1.19 2.79
C PRO A 8 -6.43 -0.38 4.09
N SER A 9 -5.37 0.37 4.38
CA SER A 9 -5.32 1.30 5.51
C SER A 9 -6.15 2.57 5.28
N GLU A 10 -6.74 3.12 6.34
CA GLU A 10 -7.42 4.41 6.30
C GLU A 10 -6.41 5.57 6.21
N ALA A 11 -6.73 6.58 5.41
CA ALA A 11 -5.96 7.82 5.30
C ALA A 11 -6.85 9.05 5.54
N GLU A 12 -6.40 9.98 6.37
CA GLU A 12 -7.13 11.17 6.79
C GLU A 12 -6.30 12.44 6.61
N ALA A 13 -6.96 13.56 6.28
CA ALA A 13 -6.33 14.87 6.21
C ALA A 13 -6.58 15.65 7.50
N ASN A 14 -5.51 15.96 8.24
CA ASN A 14 -5.57 16.64 9.53
C ASN A 14 -4.62 17.84 9.53
N HIS A 15 -5.15 19.05 9.67
CA HIS A 15 -4.37 20.31 9.78
C HIS A 15 -3.31 20.51 8.68
N GLY A 16 -3.62 20.16 7.43
CA GLY A 16 -2.68 20.30 6.31
C GLY A 16 -1.61 19.20 6.24
N LEU A 17 -1.76 18.14 7.04
CA LEU A 17 -0.98 16.90 6.99
C LEU A 17 -1.90 15.74 6.58
N VAL A 18 -1.30 14.66 6.12
CA VAL A 18 -1.98 13.41 5.79
C VAL A 18 -1.49 12.34 6.75
N ALA A 19 -2.41 11.71 7.48
CA ALA A 19 -2.13 10.60 8.38
C ALA A 19 -2.66 9.30 7.76
N VAL A 20 -1.86 8.24 7.80
CA VAL A 20 -2.27 6.88 7.43
C VAL A 20 -2.23 6.03 8.70
N LYS A 21 -3.37 5.42 9.05
CA LYS A 21 -3.45 4.54 10.22
C LYS A 21 -2.80 3.21 9.91
N GLY A 22 -1.72 2.91 10.60
CA GLY A 22 -1.04 1.63 10.45
C GLY A 22 -1.63 0.55 11.36
N PRO A 23 -1.43 -0.72 11.01
CA PRO A 23 -1.55 -1.82 11.97
C PRO A 23 -0.56 -1.59 13.13
N ASP A 24 -0.87 -2.13 14.31
CA ASP A 24 -0.05 -2.01 15.54
C ASP A 24 0.17 -0.57 16.07
N ALA A 25 -0.79 0.33 15.83
CA ALA A 25 -0.78 1.70 16.31
C ALA A 25 0.42 2.55 15.84
N VAL A 26 1.03 2.17 14.70
CA VAL A 26 2.07 2.96 14.05
C VAL A 26 1.44 3.84 12.97
N ASP A 27 1.09 5.06 13.34
CA ASP A 27 0.56 6.05 12.39
C ASP A 27 1.69 6.74 11.62
N VAL A 28 1.51 6.86 10.30
CA VAL A 28 2.45 7.58 9.44
C VAL A 28 1.86 8.93 9.07
N VAL A 29 2.55 10.01 9.44
CA VAL A 29 2.14 11.38 9.13
C VAL A 29 3.06 11.99 8.07
N MET A 30 2.47 12.54 7.03
CA MET A 30 3.17 13.08 5.86
C MET A 30 2.64 14.47 5.49
N THR A 31 3.47 15.26 4.81
CA THR A 31 2.96 16.42 4.09
C THR A 31 2.12 15.97 2.89
N PRO A 32 1.18 16.79 2.37
CA PRO A 32 0.34 16.39 1.24
C PRO A 32 1.15 16.01 0.00
N LYS A 33 2.25 16.74 -0.27
CA LYS A 33 3.16 16.44 -1.38
C LYS A 33 3.88 15.10 -1.19
N ALA A 34 4.32 14.80 0.03
CA ALA A 34 4.96 13.52 0.33
C ALA A 34 3.95 12.36 0.21
N ALA A 35 2.74 12.52 0.76
CA ALA A 35 1.68 11.52 0.65
C ALA A 35 1.34 11.17 -0.79
N LEU A 36 1.21 12.17 -1.68
CA LEU A 36 0.94 11.95 -3.10
C LEU A 36 2.06 11.16 -3.79
N ARG A 37 3.33 11.53 -3.54
CA ARG A 37 4.48 10.79 -4.09
C ARG A 37 4.57 9.37 -3.56
N THR A 38 4.22 9.16 -2.29
CA THR A 38 4.16 7.83 -1.68
C THR A 38 3.06 6.99 -2.34
N ALA A 39 1.87 7.56 -2.55
CA ALA A 39 0.76 6.88 -3.22
C ALA A 39 1.13 6.45 -4.66
N GLU A 40 1.81 7.31 -5.42
CA GLU A 40 2.33 6.97 -6.75
C GLU A 40 3.26 5.74 -6.71
N ARG A 41 4.19 5.71 -5.74
CA ARG A 41 5.14 4.59 -5.58
C ARG A 41 4.43 3.29 -5.16
N ILE A 42 3.48 3.37 -4.23
CA ILE A 42 2.69 2.22 -3.79
C ILE A 42 1.88 1.67 -4.96
N SER A 43 1.22 2.55 -5.74
CA SER A 43 0.44 2.16 -6.92
C SER A 43 1.28 1.41 -7.95
N SER A 44 2.49 1.93 -8.26
CA SER A 44 3.42 1.26 -9.18
C SER A 44 3.82 -0.13 -8.68
N ALA A 45 4.22 -0.24 -7.40
CA ALA A 45 4.62 -1.51 -6.81
C ALA A 45 3.46 -2.53 -6.73
N ALA A 46 2.24 -2.05 -6.48
CA ALA A 46 1.05 -2.90 -6.49
C ALA A 46 0.78 -3.49 -7.88
N VAL A 47 0.90 -2.69 -8.94
CA VAL A 47 0.77 -3.17 -10.32
C VAL A 47 1.83 -4.22 -10.64
N GLU A 48 3.09 -3.98 -10.29
CA GLU A 48 4.18 -4.94 -10.49
C GLU A 48 3.89 -6.27 -9.77
N ALA A 49 3.49 -6.21 -8.49
CA ALA A 49 3.16 -7.39 -7.69
C ALA A 49 1.95 -8.17 -8.27
N LEU A 50 0.92 -7.49 -8.76
CA LEU A 50 -0.24 -8.12 -9.40
C LEU A 50 0.14 -8.82 -10.71
N VAL A 51 1.05 -8.23 -11.49
CA VAL A 51 1.60 -8.87 -12.70
C VAL A 51 2.40 -10.12 -12.32
N GLU A 52 3.27 -10.03 -11.31
CA GLU A 52 4.02 -11.17 -10.79
C GLU A 52 3.11 -12.31 -10.30
N GLN A 53 2.03 -11.99 -9.58
CA GLN A 53 1.04 -12.96 -9.12
C GLN A 53 0.38 -13.70 -10.30
N ASN A 54 -0.06 -12.97 -11.33
CA ASN A 54 -0.69 -13.57 -12.52
C ASN A 54 0.29 -14.38 -13.38
N LEU A 55 1.56 -14.00 -13.44
CA LEU A 55 2.60 -14.77 -14.15
C LEU A 55 3.06 -16.01 -13.36
N SER A 56 2.86 -15.99 -12.05
CA SER A 56 3.20 -17.08 -11.13
C SER A 56 2.05 -18.07 -10.91
N GLU A 57 0.92 -17.91 -11.61
CA GLU A 57 -0.08 -18.96 -11.80
C GLU A 57 0.26 -19.79 -13.05
N PRO A 58 1.12 -20.83 -12.96
CA PRO A 58 1.07 -21.87 -13.95
C PRO A 58 -0.29 -22.54 -13.79
N GLY A 59 -1.04 -22.60 -14.89
CA GLY A 59 -2.07 -23.63 -15.02
C GLY A 59 -1.45 -24.95 -14.61
N ASP A 60 -1.86 -25.44 -13.45
CA ASP A 60 -1.62 -26.80 -13.01
C ASP A 60 -2.44 -27.67 -13.98
N ARG A 61 -1.77 -28.06 -15.06
CA ARG A 61 -2.24 -29.01 -16.05
C ARG A 61 -2.25 -30.38 -15.37
N HIS A 62 -3.44 -30.93 -15.12
CA HIS A 62 -3.98 -32.10 -15.85
C HIS A 62 -5.25 -32.63 -15.21
#